data_AF-A0A849F2J8-F1
#
_entry.id   AF-A0A849F2J8-F1
#
_cell.length_a   1.000
_cell.length_b   1.000
_cell.length_c   1.000
_cell.angle_alpha   90.00
_cell.angle_beta   90.00
_cell.angle_gamma   90.00
#
_symmetry.space_group_name_H-M   'P 1'
#
loop_
_entity.id
_entity.type
_entity.pdbx_description
1 polymer ?
#
loop_
_entity_poly.entity_id
_entity_poly.type
_entity_poly.pdbx_seq_one_letter_code
_entity_poly.pdbx_strand_id
1 'polypeptide(L)'
;GLLKTGSAFYAPATSAIEMAEAYLKDQKRVLPCAAYCDGEFGLKGMYVGVPTVIGAGGIEKIIDIKLSSDEQAMFDNSVNAVKGLVDACKGIDDSLA
;
A
#
# COMPACT_ATOMS: atom_id res chain seq x y z
N GLY A 1 -13.15 29.33 3.75
CA GLY A 1 -13.03 28.18 4.67
C GLY A 1 -11.88 27.33 4.18
N LEU A 2 -10.77 27.32 4.92
CA LEU A 2 -9.57 26.55 4.60
C LEU A 2 -9.17 25.81 5.86
N LEU A 3 -9.21 24.48 5.78
CA LEU A 3 -8.70 23.52 6.75
C LEU A 3 -7.23 23.82 7.04
N LYS A 4 -6.96 24.67 8.04
CA LYS A 4 -5.62 25.00 8.53
C LYS A 4 -5.38 24.54 9.98
N THR A 5 -6.30 23.78 10.56
CA THR A 5 -6.21 23.25 11.93
C THR A 5 -6.27 21.72 12.00
N GLY A 6 -6.25 21.01 10.86
CA GLY A 6 -6.31 19.56 10.82
C GLY A 6 -6.07 18.98 9.42
N SER A 7 -5.77 17.69 9.38
CA SER A 7 -5.52 16.94 8.13
C SER A 7 -6.79 16.75 7.30
N ALA A 8 -6.64 16.33 6.04
CA ALA A 8 -7.77 15.94 5.20
C ALA A 8 -8.50 14.72 5.80
N PHE A 9 -9.84 14.70 5.71
CA PHE A 9 -10.66 13.61 6.29
C PHE A 9 -11.71 13.05 5.34
N TYR A 10 -12.34 13.87 4.48
CA TYR A 10 -13.33 13.37 3.52
C TYR A 10 -12.73 12.41 2.49
N ALA A 11 -11.66 12.83 1.80
CA ALA A 11 -11.03 11.98 0.78
C ALA A 11 -10.44 10.69 1.38
N PRO A 12 -9.70 10.71 2.51
CA PRO A 12 -9.25 9.48 3.16
C PRO A 12 -10.39 8.54 3.58
N ALA A 13 -11.48 9.10 4.13
CA ALA A 13 -12.63 8.29 4.52
C ALA A 13 -13.28 7.61 3.32
N THR A 14 -13.53 8.36 2.23
CA THR A 14 -14.11 7.78 1.00
C THR A 14 -13.21 6.70 0.42
N SER A 15 -11.89 6.93 0.34
CA SER A 15 -10.95 5.91 -0.16
C SER A 15 -10.96 4.63 0.67
N ALA A 16 -11.00 4.75 2.00
CA ALA A 16 -11.07 3.58 2.89
C ALA A 16 -12.42 2.83 2.75
N ILE A 17 -13.53 3.56 2.61
CA ILE A 17 -14.85 2.98 2.38
C ILE A 17 -14.91 2.26 1.03
N GLU A 18 -14.30 2.81 -0.03
CA GLU A 18 -14.22 2.14 -1.33
C GLU A 18 -13.48 0.80 -1.25
N MET A 19 -12.39 0.73 -0.48
CA MET A 19 -11.67 -0.53 -0.23
C MET A 19 -12.54 -1.53 0.56
N ALA A 20 -13.22 -1.06 1.62
CA ALA A 20 -14.10 -1.89 2.43
C ALA A 20 -15.30 -2.40 1.63
N GLU A 21 -15.88 -1.58 0.76
CA GLU A 21 -16.99 -1.96 -0.11
C GLU A 21 -16.55 -3.01 -1.14
N ALA A 22 -15.35 -2.84 -1.72
CA ALA A 22 -14.79 -3.81 -2.66
C ALA A 22 -14.65 -5.21 -2.02
N TYR A 23 -14.21 -5.25 -0.76
CA TYR A 23 -14.14 -6.48 0.04
C TYR A 23 -15.54 -7.03 0.36
N LEU A 24 -16.41 -6.24 0.98
CA LEU A 24 -17.71 -6.67 1.50
C LEU A 24 -18.67 -7.14 0.39
N LYS A 25 -18.56 -6.57 -0.81
CA LYS A 25 -19.42 -6.88 -1.96
C LYS A 25 -18.72 -7.72 -3.03
N ASP A 26 -17.54 -8.26 -2.74
CA ASP A 26 -16.70 -9.03 -3.68
C ASP A 26 -16.59 -8.38 -5.08
N GLN A 27 -16.36 -7.06 -5.11
CA GLN A 27 -16.40 -6.32 -6.38
C GLN A 27 -15.18 -6.58 -7.26
N LYS A 28 -14.12 -7.20 -6.70
CA LYS A 28 -12.84 -7.44 -7.37
C LYS A 28 -12.28 -6.16 -8.00
N ARG A 29 -12.39 -5.04 -7.27
CA ARG A 29 -11.95 -3.73 -7.76
C ARG A 29 -10.44 -3.66 -7.79
N VAL A 30 -9.92 -3.00 -8.83
CA VAL A 30 -8.52 -2.62 -8.90
C VAL A 30 -8.33 -1.31 -8.14
N LEU A 31 -7.63 -1.36 -7.01
CA LEU A 31 -7.35 -0.21 -6.16
C LEU A 31 -5.86 -0.18 -5.78
N PRO A 32 -5.18 0.97 -5.87
CA PRO A 32 -3.84 1.11 -5.32
C PRO A 32 -3.92 1.14 -3.79
N CYS A 33 -3.33 0.16 -3.11
CA CYS A 33 -3.27 0.11 -1.66
C CYS A 33 -1.94 -0.44 -1.17
N ALA A 34 -1.62 -0.22 0.12
CA ALA A 34 -0.46 -0.84 0.73
C ALA A 34 -0.74 -2.33 0.93
N ALA A 35 -0.02 -3.17 0.17
CA ALA A 35 -0.21 -4.61 0.15
C ALA A 35 1.10 -5.36 0.44
N TYR A 36 0.98 -6.53 1.06
CA TYR A 36 2.12 -7.38 1.35
C TYR A 36 2.65 -8.01 0.05
N CYS A 37 3.87 -7.67 -0.33
CA CYS A 37 4.55 -8.23 -1.50
C CYS A 37 5.45 -9.40 -1.06
N ASP A 38 5.29 -10.56 -1.70
CA ASP A 38 6.07 -11.79 -1.47
C ASP A 38 6.59 -12.37 -2.80
N GLY A 39 7.21 -11.49 -3.59
CA GLY A 39 7.79 -11.80 -4.90
C GLY A 39 7.45 -10.73 -5.94
N GLU A 40 6.33 -10.02 -5.79
CA GLU A 40 5.89 -8.99 -6.72
C GLU A 40 6.82 -7.77 -6.69
N PHE A 41 7.05 -7.18 -7.88
CA PHE A 41 7.99 -6.07 -8.05
C PHE A 41 9.41 -6.37 -7.52
N GLY A 42 9.78 -7.66 -7.39
CA GLY A 42 11.05 -8.09 -6.80
C GLY A 42 11.16 -7.83 -5.29
N LEU A 43 10.06 -7.50 -4.63
CA LEU A 43 9.99 -7.26 -3.19
C LEU A 43 9.60 -8.53 -2.46
N LYS A 44 10.15 -8.71 -1.25
CA LYS A 44 9.83 -9.86 -0.41
C LYS A 44 9.65 -9.44 1.04
N GLY A 45 8.49 -9.73 1.60
CA GLY A 45 8.24 -9.60 3.02
C GLY A 45 7.93 -8.18 3.50
N MET A 46 7.29 -7.34 2.68
CA MET A 46 6.99 -5.96 3.07
C MET A 46 5.69 -5.43 2.48
N TYR A 47 5.09 -4.45 3.15
CA TYR A 47 3.94 -3.70 2.64
C TYR A 47 4.39 -2.50 1.82
N VAL A 48 3.95 -2.42 0.57
CA VAL A 48 4.23 -1.29 -0.34
C VAL A 48 2.96 -0.91 -1.10
N GLY A 49 2.83 0.37 -1.47
CA GLY A 49 1.73 0.84 -2.30
C GLY A 49 1.82 0.26 -3.71
N VAL A 50 0.94 -0.69 -4.02
CA VAL A 50 0.90 -1.40 -5.30
C VAL A 50 -0.54 -1.51 -5.81
N PRO A 51 -0.77 -1.64 -7.13
CA PRO A 51 -2.09 -1.91 -7.66
C PRO A 51 -2.55 -3.31 -7.25
N THR A 52 -3.71 -3.38 -6.60
CA THR A 52 -4.27 -4.64 -6.07
C THR A 52 -5.67 -4.89 -6.57
N VAL A 53 -6.05 -6.16 -6.62
CA VAL A 53 -7.43 -6.60 -6.78
C VAL A 53 -7.97 -6.95 -5.39
N ILE A 54 -8.98 -6.19 -4.95
CA ILE A 54 -9.64 -6.40 -3.66
C ILE A 54 -11.00 -7.07 -3.89
N GLY A 55 -11.18 -8.26 -3.34
CA GLY A 55 -12.42 -9.04 -3.34
C GLY A 55 -12.73 -9.61 -1.96
N ALA A 56 -13.67 -10.56 -1.87
CA ALA A 56 -14.06 -11.16 -0.59
C ALA A 56 -12.92 -11.95 0.08
N GLY A 57 -11.90 -12.37 -0.69
CA GLY A 57 -10.68 -12.98 -0.16
C GLY A 57 -9.67 -11.99 0.43
N GLY A 58 -9.97 -10.69 0.45
CA GLY A 58 -9.00 -9.63 0.76
C GLY A 58 -8.26 -9.20 -0.50
N ILE A 59 -6.92 -9.14 -0.42
CA ILE A 59 -6.07 -8.89 -1.59
C ILE A 59 -5.93 -10.20 -2.36
N GLU A 60 -6.70 -10.35 -3.43
CA GLU A 60 -6.73 -11.57 -4.24
C GLU A 60 -5.60 -11.62 -5.28
N LYS A 61 -5.09 -10.46 -5.67
CA LYS A 61 -4.00 -10.34 -6.64
C LYS A 61 -3.29 -9.00 -6.50
N ILE A 62 -1.97 -9.00 -6.60
CA ILE A 62 -1.17 -7.80 -6.88
C ILE A 62 -0.91 -7.78 -8.39
N ILE A 63 -1.14 -6.63 -9.03
CA ILE A 63 -0.92 -6.47 -10.46
C ILE A 63 0.54 -6.07 -10.67
N ASP A 64 1.39 -7.07 -10.91
CA ASP A 64 2.79 -6.82 -11.27
C ASP A 64 2.86 -6.20 -12.67
N ILE A 65 3.30 -4.95 -12.73
CA ILE A 65 3.46 -4.20 -13.98
C ILE A 65 4.93 -3.95 -14.24
N LYS A 66 5.30 -4.02 -15.51
CA LYS A 66 6.66 -3.66 -15.92
C LYS A 66 6.84 -2.15 -15.87
N LEU A 67 7.68 -1.70 -14.95
CA LEU A 67 8.09 -0.31 -14.84
C LEU A 67 9.18 0.02 -15.87
N SER A 68 9.20 1.27 -16.33
CA SER A 68 10.37 1.82 -17.05
C SER A 68 11.57 1.98 -16.12
N SER A 69 12.75 2.26 -16.66
CA SER A 69 13.97 2.47 -15.85
C SER A 69 13.80 3.60 -14.83
N ASP A 70 13.13 4.67 -15.22
CA ASP A 70 12.99 5.87 -14.39
C ASP A 70 11.94 5.65 -13.30
N GLU A 71 10.84 4.97 -13.63
CA GLU A 71 9.81 4.55 -12.67
C GLU A 71 10.37 3.53 -11.67
N GLN A 72 11.19 2.58 -12.13
CA GLN A 72 11.86 1.63 -11.24
C GLN A 72 12.76 2.35 -10.25
N ALA A 73 13.57 3.31 -10.71
CA ALA A 73 14.43 4.09 -9.81
C ALA A 73 13.63 4.88 -8.77
N MET A 74 12.49 5.47 -9.15
CA MET A 74 11.59 6.16 -8.22
C MET A 74 10.93 5.19 -7.23
N PHE A 75 10.52 4.02 -7.71
CA PHE A 75 9.91 2.98 -6.90
C PHE A 75 10.90 2.42 -5.87
N ASP A 76 12.13 2.11 -6.29
CA ASP A 76 13.19 1.61 -5.42
C ASP A 76 13.52 2.62 -4.31
N ASN A 77 13.55 3.91 -4.64
CA ASN A 77 13.71 4.97 -3.65
C ASN A 77 12.55 5.00 -2.63
N SER A 78 11.30 4.85 -3.09
CA SER A 78 10.12 4.76 -2.22
C SER A 78 10.19 3.54 -1.29
N VAL A 79 10.58 2.38 -1.83
CA VAL A 79 10.78 1.13 -1.08
C VAL A 79 11.85 1.29 0.00
N ASN A 80 12.95 1.96 -0.30
CA ASN A 80 14.02 2.21 0.67
C ASN A 80 13.55 3.10 1.82
N ALA A 81 12.69 4.08 1.57
CA ALA A 81 12.07 4.87 2.62
C ALA A 81 11.18 4.02 3.54
N VAL A 82 10.42 3.07 2.99
CA VAL A 82 9.62 2.12 3.77
C VAL A 82 10.51 1.23 4.63
N LYS A 83 11.60 0.70 4.08
CA LYS A 83 12.58 -0.12 4.85
C LYS A 83 13.12 0.65 6.06
N GLY A 84 13.56 1.89 5.86
CA GLY A 84 14.06 2.72 6.95
C GLY A 84 13.02 2.98 8.05
N LEU A 85 11.74 3.15 7.68
CA LEU A 85 10.64 3.25 8.65
C LEU A 85 10.42 1.95 9.42
N VAL A 86 10.46 0.80 8.76
CA VAL A 86 10.31 -0.51 9.41
C VAL A 86 11.47 -0.76 10.37
N ASP A 87 12.71 -0.46 9.97
CA ASP A 87 13.89 -0.61 10.83
C ASP A 87 13.79 0.29 12.07
N ALA A 88 13.30 1.53 11.92
CA ALA A 88 13.04 2.42 13.05
C ALA A 88 11.96 1.85 13.99
N CYS A 89 10.88 1.27 13.46
CA CYS A 89 9.86 0.60 14.27
C CYS A 89 10.45 -0.58 15.06
N LYS A 90 11.28 -1.42 14.42
CA LYS A 90 11.98 -2.54 15.08
C LYS A 90 12.93 -2.08 16.19
N GLY A 91 13.56 -0.92 16.03
CA GLY A 91 14.40 -0.33 17.08
C GLY A 91 13.61 0.24 18.27
N ILE A 92 12.30 0.42 18.14
CA ILE A 92 11.42 0.92 19.21
C ILE A 92 10.70 -0.23 19.92
N ASP A 93 10.32 -1.29 19.20
CA ASP A 93 9.56 -2.43 19.71
C ASP A 93 10.21 -3.76 19.30
N ASP A 94 10.78 -4.44 20.29
CA ASP A 94 11.50 -5.72 20.11
C ASP A 94 10.60 -6.86 19.61
N SER A 95 9.27 -6.76 19.73
CA SER A 95 8.35 -7.79 19.21
C SER A 95 8.28 -7.82 17.67
N LEU A 96 8.79 -6.77 17.02
CA LEU A 96 8.84 -6.63 15.56
C LEU A 96 10.17 -7.10 14.95
N ALA A 97 11.18 -7.39 15.78
CA ALA A 97 12.54 -7.71 15.35
C ALA A 97 12.66 -9.05 14.62
#